data_AF-A0A355RFH5-F1
#
_entry.id   AF-A0A355RFH5-F1
#
_cell.length_a   1.000
_cell.length_b   1.000
_cell.length_c   1.000
_cell.angle_alpha   90.00
_cell.angle_beta   90.00
_cell.angle_gamma   90.00
#
_symmetry.space_group_name_H-M   'P 1'
#
loop_
_entity.id
_entity.type
_entity.pdbx_description
1 polymer ?
#
loop_
_entity_poly.entity_id
_entity_poly.type
_entity_poly.pdbx_seq_one_letter_code
_entity_poly.pdbx_strand_id
1 'polypeptide(L)'
;ILSYIMCKAMNRSFVSVILGGFGGTSGPQMEVEGEQVAIDADGVAAALDEADSVIIIPGYGMAVAQAQQAVSELTKRLIAKGKTVRFAIHPVAGRLPGHMNVLLAEAKVPYDIVLEMEEINEDFPETDVSIVIGSNDIVNPAAQDDPNSPIAGMPVLECWKSKQVFVSKRGQGTGYSGIENPLFFKENTRMFYGDAKQSLDKLLGMID
;
A
#
# COMPACT_ATOMS: atom_id res chain seq x y z
N ILE A 1 -26.01 4.85 0.63
CA ILE A 1 -25.03 5.10 1.73
C ILE A 1 -23.63 4.63 1.33
N LEU A 2 -23.41 3.34 1.03
CA LEU A 2 -22.09 2.81 0.68
C LEU A 2 -21.40 3.51 -0.51
N SER A 3 -22.13 3.74 -1.61
CA SER A 3 -21.58 4.44 -2.78
C SER A 3 -21.12 5.87 -2.48
N TYR A 4 -21.78 6.56 -1.54
CA TYR A 4 -21.41 7.90 -1.12
C TYR A 4 -20.10 7.89 -0.30
N ILE A 5 -19.94 6.91 0.60
CA ILE A 5 -18.71 6.73 1.38
C ILE A 5 -17.52 6.46 0.46
N MET A 6 -17.68 5.57 -0.53
CA MET A 6 -16.63 5.31 -1.52
C MET A 6 -16.27 6.56 -2.33
N CYS A 7 -17.27 7.31 -2.81
CA CYS A 7 -17.05 8.54 -3.57
C CYS A 7 -16.27 9.57 -2.73
N LYS A 8 -16.65 9.75 -1.46
CA LYS A 8 -15.94 10.63 -0.52
C LYS A 8 -14.50 10.17 -0.30
N ALA A 9 -14.27 8.88 -0.13
CA ALA A 9 -12.93 8.29 0.06
C ALA A 9 -12.03 8.39 -1.18
N MET A 10 -12.61 8.50 -2.39
CA MET A 10 -11.86 8.77 -3.62
C MET A 10 -11.67 10.27 -3.90
N ASN A 11 -12.19 11.15 -3.04
CA ASN A 11 -12.37 12.58 -3.30
C ASN A 11 -13.07 12.87 -4.66
N ARG A 12 -14.14 12.13 -4.97
CA ARG A 12 -14.88 12.26 -6.24
C ARG A 12 -16.39 12.41 -6.01
N SER A 13 -17.05 13.16 -6.89
CA SER A 13 -18.51 13.25 -6.89
C SER A 13 -19.14 11.99 -7.52
N PHE A 14 -20.31 11.58 -7.03
CA PHE A 14 -21.03 10.40 -7.55
C PHE A 14 -21.31 10.48 -9.06
N VAL A 15 -21.62 11.68 -9.57
CA VAL A 15 -21.86 11.93 -10.99
C VAL A 15 -20.57 11.74 -11.82
N SER A 16 -19.42 12.19 -11.31
CA SER A 16 -18.11 11.98 -11.96
C SER A 16 -17.74 10.49 -12.04
N VAL A 17 -18.12 9.69 -11.04
CA VAL A 17 -17.87 8.24 -11.04
C VAL A 17 -18.71 7.53 -12.10
N ILE A 18 -19.99 7.88 -12.26
CA ILE A 18 -20.88 7.27 -13.26
C ILE A 18 -20.51 7.67 -14.68
N LEU A 19 -20.15 8.94 -14.91
CA LEU A 19 -19.88 9.45 -16.26
C LEU A 19 -18.46 9.14 -16.77
N GLY A 20 -17.59 8.57 -15.93
CA GLY A 20 -16.26 8.11 -16.32
C GLY A 20 -15.28 9.26 -16.54
N GLY A 21 -14.48 9.57 -15.52
CA GLY A 21 -13.35 10.50 -15.64
C GLY A 21 -12.79 10.86 -14.27
N PHE A 22 -11.47 10.79 -14.11
CA PHE A 22 -10.82 11.52 -13.02
C PHE A 22 -10.96 13.02 -13.30
N GLY A 23 -11.10 13.83 -12.26
CA GLY A 23 -11.35 15.27 -12.39
C GLY A 23 -10.42 15.93 -13.39
N GLY A 24 -10.94 16.90 -14.16
CA GLY A 24 -10.15 17.59 -15.18
C GLY A 24 -8.91 18.24 -14.57
N THR A 25 -7.74 17.94 -15.13
CA THR A 25 -6.48 18.52 -14.69
C THR A 25 -6.43 20.00 -15.08
N SER A 26 -6.10 20.87 -14.13
CA SER A 26 -5.97 22.32 -14.35
C SER A 26 -4.63 22.74 -14.96
N GLY A 27 -3.70 21.80 -15.12
CA GLY A 27 -2.35 22.04 -15.61
C GLY A 27 -1.55 20.74 -15.77
N PRO A 28 -0.28 20.84 -16.20
CA PRO A 28 0.62 19.68 -16.24
C PRO A 28 0.85 19.14 -14.82
N GLN A 29 1.02 17.82 -14.73
CA GLN A 29 1.40 17.14 -13.49
C GLN A 29 2.83 17.53 -13.09
N MET A 30 3.12 17.48 -11.80
CA MET A 30 4.48 17.66 -11.30
C MET A 30 5.38 16.53 -11.82
N GLU A 31 6.57 16.87 -12.32
CA GLU A 31 7.55 15.87 -12.74
C GLU A 31 8.06 15.07 -11.54
N VAL A 32 8.26 13.77 -11.73
CA VAL A 32 8.81 12.89 -10.70
C VAL A 32 10.33 12.85 -10.86
N GLU A 33 11.04 13.28 -9.82
CA GLU A 33 12.50 13.24 -9.78
C GLU A 33 13.01 11.99 -9.02
N GLY A 34 14.19 11.50 -9.41
CA GLY A 34 14.87 10.38 -8.76
C GLY A 34 14.87 9.09 -9.58
N GLU A 35 15.34 8.01 -8.98
CA GLU A 35 15.40 6.68 -9.59
C GLU A 35 14.68 5.65 -8.72
N GLN A 36 14.01 4.68 -9.36
CA GLN A 36 13.45 3.54 -8.67
C GLN A 36 14.57 2.57 -8.28
N VAL A 37 14.85 2.48 -6.97
CA VAL A 37 15.89 1.58 -6.44
C VAL A 37 15.27 0.22 -6.12
N ALA A 38 15.72 -0.83 -6.80
CA ALA A 38 15.27 -2.20 -6.56
C ALA A 38 15.90 -2.81 -5.29
N ILE A 39 15.20 -3.75 -4.67
CA ILE A 39 15.71 -4.60 -3.58
C ILE A 39 15.28 -6.05 -3.83
N ASP A 40 16.12 -6.99 -3.40
CA ASP A 40 15.81 -8.42 -3.43
C ASP A 40 15.20 -8.92 -2.11
N ALA A 41 14.84 -10.20 -2.07
CA ALA A 41 14.20 -10.80 -0.90
C ALA A 41 15.14 -10.82 0.33
N ASP A 42 16.44 -11.01 0.11
CA ASP A 42 17.46 -11.03 1.16
C ASP A 42 17.56 -9.66 1.84
N GLY A 43 17.58 -8.57 1.06
CA GLY A 43 17.56 -7.21 1.61
C GLY A 43 16.28 -6.88 2.37
N VAL A 44 15.12 -7.33 1.89
CA VAL A 44 13.84 -7.15 2.60
C VAL A 44 13.83 -7.97 3.90
N ALA A 45 14.33 -9.20 3.88
CA ALA A 45 14.41 -10.05 5.06
C ALA A 45 15.31 -9.44 6.14
N ALA A 46 16.48 -8.91 5.76
CA ALA A 46 17.39 -8.23 6.68
C ALA A 46 16.72 -7.01 7.35
N ALA A 47 16.07 -6.15 6.56
CA ALA A 47 15.35 -5.00 7.10
C ALA A 47 14.20 -5.40 8.04
N LEU A 48 13.47 -6.48 7.72
CA LEU A 48 12.42 -6.99 8.59
C LEU A 48 12.96 -7.63 9.87
N ASP A 49 14.15 -8.23 9.84
CA ASP A 49 14.79 -8.79 11.02
C ASP A 49 15.26 -7.69 11.99
N GLU A 50 15.72 -6.56 11.45
CA GLU A 50 16.13 -5.37 12.23
C GLU A 50 14.95 -4.53 12.75
N ALA A 51 13.79 -4.58 12.10
CA ALA A 51 12.62 -3.76 12.46
C ALA A 51 11.90 -4.24 13.73
N ASP A 52 11.52 -3.31 14.62
CA ASP A 52 10.65 -3.60 15.76
C ASP A 52 9.17 -3.39 15.41
N SER A 53 8.88 -2.51 14.46
CA SER A 53 7.54 -2.11 14.04
C SER A 53 7.34 -2.21 12.52
N VAL A 54 6.29 -2.93 12.11
CA VAL A 54 5.98 -3.19 10.69
C VAL A 54 4.52 -2.87 10.40
N ILE A 55 4.28 -2.06 9.36
CA ILE A 55 2.95 -1.82 8.82
C ILE A 55 2.84 -2.47 7.43
N ILE A 56 1.81 -3.29 7.24
CA ILE A 56 1.49 -3.93 5.96
C ILE A 56 0.31 -3.20 5.30
N ILE A 57 0.48 -2.79 4.05
CA ILE A 57 -0.52 -2.07 3.26
C ILE A 57 -0.99 -2.96 2.10
N PRO A 58 -2.07 -3.73 2.27
CA PRO A 58 -2.58 -4.60 1.23
C PRO A 58 -3.35 -3.80 0.16
N GLY A 59 -3.10 -4.14 -1.10
CA GLY A 59 -3.78 -3.57 -2.26
C GLY A 59 -4.35 -4.63 -3.20
N TYR A 60 -4.92 -4.17 -4.31
CA TYR A 60 -5.57 -5.06 -5.28
C TYR A 60 -4.62 -6.12 -5.87
N GLY A 61 -3.33 -5.82 -6.03
CA GLY A 61 -2.34 -6.77 -6.51
C GLY A 61 -2.15 -7.98 -5.57
N MET A 62 -2.36 -7.81 -4.27
CA MET A 62 -2.38 -8.94 -3.32
C MET A 62 -3.54 -9.89 -3.63
N ALA A 63 -4.73 -9.35 -3.90
CA ALA A 63 -5.92 -10.12 -4.26
C ALA A 63 -5.75 -10.84 -5.60
N VAL A 64 -5.19 -10.16 -6.62
CA VAL A 64 -4.94 -10.76 -7.94
C VAL A 64 -3.96 -11.93 -7.84
N ALA A 65 -2.92 -11.79 -7.00
CA ALA A 65 -1.92 -12.85 -6.81
C ALA A 65 -2.37 -13.95 -5.84
N GLN A 66 -3.52 -13.80 -5.17
CA GLN A 66 -3.98 -14.70 -4.11
C GLN A 66 -2.94 -14.85 -2.98
N ALA A 67 -2.33 -13.72 -2.60
CA ALA A 67 -1.21 -13.69 -1.67
C ALA A 67 -1.61 -13.54 -0.19
N GLN A 68 -2.90 -13.45 0.14
CA GLN A 68 -3.41 -13.22 1.49
C GLN A 68 -2.93 -14.25 2.53
N GLN A 69 -2.76 -15.51 2.11
CA GLN A 69 -2.24 -16.56 2.98
C GLN A 69 -0.75 -16.37 3.29
N ALA A 70 0.06 -15.98 2.30
CA ALA A 70 1.47 -15.69 2.49
C ALA A 70 1.67 -14.46 3.40
N VAL A 71 0.82 -13.43 3.25
CA VAL A 71 0.82 -12.26 4.14
C VAL A 71 0.43 -12.61 5.58
N SER A 72 -0.57 -13.47 5.76
CA SER A 72 -0.96 -13.97 7.10
C SER A 72 0.17 -14.77 7.76
N GLU A 73 0.86 -15.62 6.99
CA GLU A 73 2.01 -16.37 7.49
C GLU A 73 3.17 -15.45 7.87
N LEU A 74 3.47 -14.45 7.03
CA LEU A 74 4.53 -13.48 7.31
C LEU A 74 4.25 -12.73 8.62
N THR A 75 3.01 -12.29 8.77
CA THR A 75 2.53 -11.62 9.99
C THR A 75 2.77 -12.49 11.22
N LYS A 76 2.40 -13.77 11.17
CA LYS A 76 2.57 -14.69 12.31
C LYS A 76 4.03 -14.85 12.70
N ARG A 77 4.94 -15.00 11.74
CA ARG A 77 6.37 -15.18 12.03
C ARG A 77 6.99 -13.92 12.61
N LEU A 78 6.66 -12.75 12.06
CA LEU A 78 7.12 -11.48 12.60
C LEU A 78 6.61 -11.25 14.03
N ILE A 79 5.33 -11.55 14.31
CA ILE A 79 4.77 -11.49 15.67
C ILE A 79 5.45 -12.50 16.60
N ALA A 80 5.73 -13.72 16.14
CA ALA A 80 6.44 -14.74 16.92
C ALA A 80 7.87 -14.30 17.29
N LYS A 81 8.50 -13.47 16.45
CA LYS A 81 9.78 -12.79 16.72
C LYS A 81 9.66 -11.57 17.64
N GLY A 82 8.47 -11.27 18.17
CA GLY A 82 8.22 -10.16 19.09
C GLY A 82 8.04 -8.80 18.42
N LYS A 83 7.85 -8.76 17.09
CA LYS A 83 7.66 -7.52 16.33
C LYS A 83 6.22 -7.04 16.40
N THR A 84 6.03 -5.73 16.40
CA THR A 84 4.70 -5.11 16.31
C THR A 84 4.27 -5.06 14.85
N VAL A 85 3.31 -5.90 14.46
CA VAL A 85 2.79 -5.95 13.08
C VAL A 85 1.35 -5.48 13.03
N ARG A 86 1.07 -4.51 12.14
CA ARG A 86 -0.27 -3.94 11.93
C ARG A 86 -0.59 -3.83 10.45
N PHE A 87 -1.86 -3.83 10.11
CA PHE A 87 -2.36 -3.62 8.76
C PHE A 87 -3.00 -2.25 8.62
N ALA A 88 -2.64 -1.54 7.56
CA ALA A 88 -3.22 -0.26 7.19
C ALA A 88 -4.21 -0.46 6.04
N ILE A 89 -5.51 -0.32 6.31
CA ILE A 89 -6.56 -0.52 5.31
C ILE A 89 -7.03 0.83 4.78
N HIS A 90 -6.86 1.02 3.48
CA HIS A 90 -7.50 2.13 2.79
C HIS A 90 -8.95 1.78 2.45
N PRO A 91 -9.93 2.68 2.66
CA PRO A 91 -11.36 2.41 2.43
C PRO A 91 -11.72 1.98 0.99
N VAL A 92 -10.88 2.34 0.02
CA VAL A 92 -11.04 1.96 -1.41
C VAL A 92 -9.97 0.97 -1.91
N ALA A 93 -9.24 0.32 -1.02
CA ALA A 93 -8.30 -0.72 -1.40
C ALA A 93 -9.04 -1.89 -2.09
N GLY A 94 -8.62 -2.24 -3.30
CA GLY A 94 -9.19 -3.35 -4.07
C GLY A 94 -10.19 -2.91 -5.15
N ARG A 95 -11.31 -3.64 -5.23
CA ARG A 95 -12.36 -3.48 -6.26
C ARG A 95 -13.78 -3.59 -5.68
N LEU A 96 -13.89 -3.89 -4.39
CA LEU A 96 -15.13 -4.03 -3.64
C LEU A 96 -14.96 -3.27 -2.31
N PRO A 97 -16.02 -2.69 -1.73
CA PRO A 97 -15.99 -2.17 -0.37
C PRO A 97 -15.52 -3.25 0.61
N GLY A 98 -14.54 -2.93 1.46
CA GLY A 98 -14.00 -3.89 2.44
C GLY A 98 -13.27 -5.08 1.83
N HIS A 99 -12.82 -5.00 0.56
CA HIS A 99 -12.19 -6.12 -0.14
C HIS A 99 -11.00 -6.69 0.64
N MET A 100 -10.13 -5.82 1.18
CA MET A 100 -8.97 -6.27 1.95
C MET A 100 -9.39 -6.90 3.28
N ASN A 101 -10.35 -6.32 4.00
CA ASN A 101 -10.85 -6.86 5.27
C ASN A 101 -11.38 -8.29 5.09
N VAL A 102 -12.13 -8.56 4.02
CA VAL A 102 -12.65 -9.90 3.71
C VAL A 102 -11.52 -10.90 3.45
N LEU A 103 -10.52 -10.54 2.64
CA LEU A 103 -9.40 -11.44 2.34
C LEU A 103 -8.50 -11.70 3.55
N LEU A 104 -8.27 -10.70 4.39
CA LEU A 104 -7.51 -10.85 5.63
C LEU A 104 -8.27 -11.72 6.65
N ALA A 105 -9.59 -11.55 6.75
CA ALA A 105 -10.44 -12.41 7.56
C ALA A 105 -10.42 -13.87 7.07
N GLU A 106 -10.49 -14.10 5.76
CA GLU A 106 -10.34 -15.45 5.16
C GLU A 106 -8.97 -16.06 5.47
N ALA A 107 -7.92 -15.23 5.46
CA ALA A 107 -6.56 -15.63 5.83
C ALA A 107 -6.34 -15.72 7.36
N LYS A 108 -7.39 -15.53 8.17
CA LYS A 108 -7.37 -15.60 9.63
C LYS A 108 -6.38 -14.64 10.28
N VAL A 109 -6.24 -13.44 9.70
CA VAL A 109 -5.52 -12.34 10.35
C VAL A 109 -6.37 -11.83 11.52
N PRO A 110 -5.80 -11.66 12.73
CA PRO A 110 -6.53 -11.10 13.86
C PRO A 110 -7.05 -9.69 13.57
N TYR A 111 -8.30 -9.39 13.95
CA TYR A 111 -8.94 -8.11 13.62
C TYR A 111 -8.35 -6.93 14.40
N ASP A 112 -7.77 -7.17 15.58
CA ASP A 112 -7.16 -6.17 16.46
C ASP A 112 -5.90 -5.54 15.88
N ILE A 113 -5.25 -6.20 14.92
CA ILE A 113 -4.10 -5.66 14.19
C ILE A 113 -4.47 -5.11 12.82
N VAL A 114 -5.77 -5.04 12.48
CA VAL A 114 -6.27 -4.49 11.21
C VAL A 114 -6.93 -3.14 11.49
N LEU A 115 -6.26 -2.07 11.08
CA LEU A 115 -6.65 -0.70 11.36
C LEU A 115 -7.10 0.02 10.10
N GLU A 116 -8.10 0.87 10.23
CA GLU A 116 -8.53 1.75 9.16
C GLU A 116 -7.54 2.91 9.00
N MET A 117 -7.47 3.50 7.80
CA MET A 117 -6.50 4.56 7.48
C MET A 117 -6.50 5.74 8.47
N GLU A 118 -7.66 6.15 8.98
CA GLU A 118 -7.78 7.25 9.94
C GLU A 118 -7.15 6.91 11.31
N GLU A 119 -7.06 5.62 11.66
CA GLU A 119 -6.56 5.15 12.95
C GLU A 119 -5.04 4.95 12.93
N ILE A 120 -4.45 4.69 11.76
CA ILE A 120 -3.03 4.26 11.63
C ILE A 120 -2.12 5.29 10.96
N ASN A 121 -2.66 6.32 10.30
CA ASN A 121 -1.82 7.30 9.58
C ASN A 121 -0.85 8.05 10.50
N GLU A 122 -1.25 8.32 11.76
CA GLU A 122 -0.40 9.00 12.75
C GLU A 122 0.76 8.14 13.24
N ASP A 123 0.74 6.83 12.99
CA ASP A 123 1.76 5.88 13.45
C ASP A 123 2.89 5.67 12.43
N PHE A 124 2.72 6.12 11.18
CA PHE A 124 3.75 5.95 10.14
C PHE A 124 5.11 6.57 10.52
N PRO A 125 5.20 7.78 11.12
CA PRO A 125 6.47 8.39 11.54
C PRO A 125 7.30 7.54 12.51
N GLU A 126 6.63 6.78 13.38
CA GLU A 126 7.27 5.93 14.40
C GLU A 126 7.46 4.49 13.91
N THR A 127 7.08 4.18 12.65
CA THR A 127 7.18 2.84 12.07
C THR A 127 8.49 2.62 11.34
N ASP A 128 9.17 1.51 11.64
CA ASP A 128 10.45 1.14 11.02
C ASP A 128 10.28 0.75 9.56
N VAL A 129 9.34 -0.17 9.29
CA VAL A 129 9.13 -0.72 7.94
C VAL A 129 7.67 -0.67 7.55
N SER A 130 7.39 -0.07 6.39
CA SER A 130 6.10 -0.17 5.71
C SER A 130 6.21 -1.05 4.46
N ILE A 131 5.40 -2.10 4.36
CA ILE A 131 5.36 -2.99 3.17
C ILE A 131 4.06 -2.75 2.40
N VAL A 132 4.17 -2.17 1.21
CA VAL A 132 3.07 -1.96 0.28
C VAL A 132 2.93 -3.17 -0.64
N ILE A 133 1.82 -3.90 -0.57
CA ILE A 133 1.62 -5.14 -1.32
C ILE A 133 0.57 -4.96 -2.40
N GLY A 134 1.01 -4.75 -3.64
CA GLY A 134 0.11 -4.67 -4.79
C GLY A 134 -0.80 -3.44 -4.76
N SER A 135 -0.30 -2.33 -4.20
CA SER A 135 -1.00 -1.06 -4.15
C SER A 135 -0.25 0.02 -4.94
N ASN A 136 -0.97 1.06 -5.36
CA ASN A 136 -0.39 2.20 -6.07
C ASN A 136 -1.10 3.51 -5.66
N ASP A 137 -2.33 3.73 -6.11
CA ASP A 137 -2.99 5.04 -5.97
C ASP A 137 -3.23 5.44 -4.50
N ILE A 138 -3.56 4.49 -3.63
CA ILE A 138 -3.89 4.76 -2.21
C ILE A 138 -2.67 5.06 -1.32
N VAL A 139 -1.46 4.98 -1.88
CA VAL A 139 -0.19 5.34 -1.22
C VAL A 139 0.55 6.44 -2.01
N ASN A 140 -0.14 7.14 -2.91
CA ASN A 140 0.48 8.08 -3.83
C ASN A 140 0.54 9.50 -3.22
N PRO A 141 1.74 10.05 -2.94
CA PRO A 141 1.90 11.39 -2.36
C PRO A 141 1.36 12.50 -3.25
N ALA A 142 1.24 12.28 -4.57
CA ALA A 142 0.69 13.26 -5.50
C ALA A 142 -0.77 13.64 -5.18
N ALA A 143 -1.48 12.84 -4.37
CA ALA A 143 -2.79 13.24 -3.86
C ALA A 143 -2.74 14.45 -2.91
N GLN A 144 -1.60 14.69 -2.26
CA GLN A 144 -1.39 15.83 -1.34
C GLN A 144 -0.48 16.90 -1.95
N ASP A 145 0.58 16.47 -2.65
CA ASP A 145 1.66 17.36 -3.08
C ASP A 145 1.40 18.04 -4.44
N ASP A 146 0.61 17.41 -5.32
CA ASP A 146 0.33 17.91 -6.68
C ASP A 146 -1.14 18.30 -6.86
N PRO A 147 -1.48 19.61 -6.84
CA PRO A 147 -2.86 20.07 -7.03
C PRO A 147 -3.39 19.80 -8.46
N ASN A 148 -2.52 19.52 -9.43
CA ASN A 148 -2.91 19.14 -10.79
C ASN A 148 -3.06 17.62 -10.96
N SER A 149 -2.79 16.83 -9.91
CA SER A 149 -2.95 15.39 -9.95
C SER A 149 -4.43 15.00 -10.10
N PRO A 150 -4.77 14.02 -10.95
CA PRO A 150 -6.12 13.46 -11.05
C PRO A 150 -6.67 12.89 -9.75
N ILE A 151 -5.81 12.62 -8.77
CA ILE A 151 -6.15 12.13 -7.42
C ILE A 151 -5.94 13.20 -6.33
N ALA A 152 -5.75 14.47 -6.71
CA ALA A 152 -5.57 15.57 -5.76
C ALA A 152 -6.72 15.61 -4.73
N GLY A 153 -6.36 15.72 -3.45
CA GLY A 153 -7.26 15.71 -2.30
C GLY A 153 -7.82 14.33 -1.91
N MET A 154 -7.46 13.26 -2.61
CA MET A 154 -7.78 11.90 -2.16
C MET A 154 -7.02 11.60 -0.86
N PRO A 155 -7.69 11.22 0.23
CA PRO A 155 -7.01 10.68 1.40
C PRO A 155 -6.15 9.48 1.00
N VAL A 156 -4.96 9.35 1.57
CA VAL A 156 -4.01 8.29 1.24
C VAL A 156 -3.30 7.81 2.51
N LEU A 157 -2.71 6.62 2.44
CA LEU A 157 -1.84 6.09 3.48
C LEU A 157 -0.44 6.67 3.34
N GLU A 158 -0.01 7.41 4.34
CA GLU A 158 1.20 8.25 4.31
C GLU A 158 2.48 7.45 4.62
N CYS A 159 2.60 6.27 4.03
CA CYS A 159 3.68 5.31 4.32
C CYS A 159 5.09 5.85 4.05
N TRP A 160 5.23 6.90 3.23
CA TRP A 160 6.50 7.59 3.02
C TRP A 160 7.06 8.24 4.29
N LYS A 161 6.25 8.37 5.35
CA LYS A 161 6.69 8.85 6.67
C LYS A 161 7.41 7.78 7.51
N SER A 162 7.33 6.50 7.13
CA SER A 162 8.10 5.44 7.80
C SER A 162 9.60 5.51 7.51
N LYS A 163 10.41 4.88 8.36
CA LYS A 163 11.87 4.85 8.17
C LYS A 163 12.26 4.19 6.85
N GLN A 164 11.61 3.08 6.49
CA GLN A 164 11.78 2.40 5.21
C GLN A 164 10.44 1.95 4.61
N VAL A 165 10.34 1.99 3.28
CA VAL A 165 9.17 1.55 2.53
C VAL A 165 9.57 0.50 1.48
N PHE A 166 8.92 -0.65 1.50
CA PHE A 166 9.06 -1.68 0.47
C PHE A 166 7.80 -1.75 -0.38
N VAL A 167 7.94 -1.57 -1.69
CA VAL A 167 6.82 -1.66 -2.62
C VAL A 167 6.89 -2.96 -3.42
N SER A 168 6.01 -3.89 -3.09
CA SER A 168 5.86 -5.18 -3.77
C SER A 168 4.93 -5.08 -4.97
N LYS A 169 5.49 -5.13 -6.19
CA LYS A 169 4.74 -5.08 -7.46
C LYS A 169 5.47 -5.79 -8.61
N ARG A 170 4.74 -6.18 -9.66
CA ARG A 170 5.29 -6.96 -10.79
C ARG A 170 6.28 -6.21 -11.70
N GLY A 171 6.24 -4.87 -11.72
CA GLY A 171 7.03 -4.05 -12.63
C GLY A 171 6.71 -2.57 -12.46
N GLN A 172 7.01 -1.73 -13.46
CA GLN A 172 6.88 -0.27 -13.35
C GLN A 172 5.51 0.31 -13.74
N GLY A 173 4.53 -0.52 -14.10
CA GLY A 173 3.20 -0.06 -14.52
C GLY A 173 2.44 0.79 -13.49
N THR A 174 1.51 1.60 -14.00
CA THR A 174 0.66 2.55 -13.26
C THR A 174 -0.51 1.88 -12.54
N GLY A 175 -1.15 2.64 -11.65
CA GLY A 175 -2.37 2.24 -10.93
C GLY A 175 -3.63 2.37 -11.80
N TYR A 176 -4.79 2.41 -11.14
CA TYR A 176 -6.07 2.61 -11.82
C TYR A 176 -6.22 4.05 -12.33
N SER A 177 -5.62 5.02 -11.63
CA SER A 177 -5.55 6.42 -12.05
C SER A 177 -4.76 6.66 -13.33
N GLY A 178 -3.87 5.73 -13.72
CA GLY A 178 -2.98 5.89 -14.86
C GLY A 178 -1.82 6.85 -14.64
N ILE A 179 -1.57 7.31 -13.41
CA ILE A 179 -0.49 8.26 -13.11
C ILE A 179 0.71 7.55 -12.46
N GLU A 180 1.87 8.18 -12.58
CA GLU A 180 3.07 7.76 -11.88
C GLU A 180 2.97 8.09 -10.38
N ASN A 181 3.71 7.34 -9.56
CA ASN A 181 3.67 7.49 -8.12
C ASN A 181 5.04 7.95 -7.59
N PRO A 182 5.16 9.20 -7.12
CA PRO A 182 6.39 9.74 -6.55
C PRO A 182 6.95 8.92 -5.38
N LEU A 183 6.12 8.13 -4.67
CA LEU A 183 6.57 7.24 -3.61
C LEU A 183 7.72 6.34 -4.07
N PHE A 184 7.66 5.84 -5.31
CA PHE A 184 8.60 4.83 -5.83
C PHE A 184 10.02 5.38 -6.04
N PHE A 185 10.18 6.70 -5.97
CA PHE A 185 11.42 7.42 -6.23
C PHE A 185 11.99 8.07 -4.96
N LYS A 186 11.27 7.99 -3.83
CA LYS A 186 11.75 8.52 -2.55
C LYS A 186 12.95 7.74 -2.03
N GLU A 187 13.86 8.44 -1.36
CA GLU A 187 15.12 7.88 -0.86
C GLU A 187 14.95 6.70 0.12
N ASN A 188 13.87 6.70 0.91
CA ASN A 188 13.53 5.63 1.84
C ASN A 188 12.70 4.50 1.23
N THR A 189 12.39 4.56 -0.07
CA THR A 189 11.61 3.54 -0.76
C THR A 189 12.50 2.58 -1.53
N ARG A 190 12.17 1.29 -1.49
CA ARG A 190 12.77 0.25 -2.33
C ARG A 190 11.71 -0.57 -3.04
N MET A 191 11.99 -0.93 -4.28
CA MET A 191 11.08 -1.68 -5.14
C MET A 191 11.36 -3.18 -5.05
N PHE A 192 10.45 -3.92 -4.44
CA PHE A 192 10.53 -5.38 -4.33
C PHE A 192 9.76 -6.01 -5.49
N TYR A 193 10.45 -6.22 -6.61
CA TYR A 193 9.78 -6.64 -7.85
C TYR A 193 9.45 -8.14 -7.89
N GLY A 194 8.25 -8.46 -8.36
CA GLY A 194 7.82 -9.83 -8.63
C GLY A 194 6.30 -10.01 -8.53
N ASP A 195 5.84 -11.23 -8.80
CA ASP A 195 4.48 -11.63 -8.39
C ASP A 195 4.38 -11.59 -6.86
N ALA A 196 3.30 -11.01 -6.32
CA ALA A 196 3.21 -10.78 -4.88
C ALA A 196 3.24 -12.08 -4.08
N LYS A 197 2.57 -13.15 -4.56
CA LYS A 197 2.57 -14.42 -3.85
C LYS A 197 3.95 -15.07 -3.90
N GLN A 198 4.56 -15.16 -5.08
CA GLN A 198 5.89 -15.77 -5.23
C GLN A 198 6.97 -15.03 -4.43
N SER A 199 6.94 -13.70 -4.44
CA SER A 199 7.93 -12.87 -3.74
C SER A 199 7.80 -13.01 -2.22
N LEU A 200 6.55 -13.03 -1.71
CA LEU A 200 6.29 -13.28 -0.30
C LEU A 200 6.64 -14.72 0.11
N ASP A 201 6.33 -15.73 -0.71
CA ASP A 201 6.71 -17.12 -0.43
C ASP A 201 8.23 -17.27 -0.34
N LYS A 202 8.99 -16.56 -1.20
CA LYS A 202 10.45 -16.51 -1.12
C LYS A 202 10.92 -15.84 0.18
N LEU A 203 10.33 -14.70 0.53
CA LEU A 203 10.63 -13.97 1.76
C LEU A 203 10.33 -14.79 3.01
N LEU A 204 9.25 -15.56 3.02
CA LEU A 204 8.90 -16.48 4.10
C LEU A 204 9.99 -17.54 4.31
N GLY A 205 10.66 -18.02 3.26
CA GLY A 205 11.78 -18.95 3.40
C GLY A 205 13.00 -18.36 4.13
N MET A 206 13.02 -17.06 4.38
CA MET A 206 14.12 -16.31 5.00
C MET A 206 13.76 -15.77 6.39
N ILE A 207 12.51 -15.91 6.81
CA ILE A 207 12.01 -15.45 8.12
C ILE A 207 11.59 -16.70 8.89
N ASP A 208 12.40 -17.07 9.87
CA ASP A 208 12.13 -18.17 10.80
C ASP A 208 11.03 -17.82 11.81
#